data_AF-A0A838B2C5-F1
#
_entry.id   AF-A0A838B2C5-F1
#
_cell.length_a   1.000
_cell.length_b   1.000
_cell.length_c   1.000
_cell.angle_alpha   90.00
_cell.angle_beta   90.00
_cell.angle_gamma   90.00
#
_symmetry.space_group_name_H-M   'P 1'
#
loop_
_entity.id
_entity.type
_entity.pdbx_description
1 polymer ?
#
loop_
_entity_poly.entity_id
_entity_poly.type
_entity_poly.pdbx_seq_one_letter_code
_entity_poly.pdbx_strand_id
1 'polypeptide(L)'
;MRTFFTSFMAFFLSLLVGAIVAVGLAINTDAHEEYILVFIACGLVTTVVTMLFFIAQFFPNPLNAINWVGIGTFVLFVLIGFGLIGWTFSQPPEGRDWGGNLPIIAGLVLPSLVTIAVHWLFVRWRVMRGQADFGRGEASA
;
A
#
# COMPACT_ATOMS: atom_id res chain seq x y z
N MET A 1 -11.30 2.11 21.06
CA MET A 1 -12.10 1.46 19.98
C MET A 1 -12.02 2.16 18.63
N ARG A 2 -12.10 3.50 18.56
CA ARG A 2 -12.07 4.27 17.30
C ARG A 2 -10.82 4.04 16.43
N THR A 3 -9.65 3.92 17.06
CA THR A 3 -8.34 3.67 16.42
C THR A 3 -8.29 2.31 15.73
N PHE A 4 -8.70 1.25 16.44
CA PHE A 4 -8.82 -0.11 15.91
C PHE A 4 -9.80 -0.20 14.74
N PHE A 5 -10.99 0.38 14.87
CA PHE A 5 -11.98 0.38 13.80
C PHE A 5 -11.50 1.12 12.54
N THR A 6 -10.73 2.19 12.73
CA THR A 6 -10.13 2.95 11.63
C THR A 6 -9.11 2.12 10.85
N SER A 7 -8.19 1.46 11.55
CA SER A 7 -7.19 0.60 10.90
C SER A 7 -7.80 -0.65 10.28
N PHE A 8 -8.83 -1.23 10.90
CA PHE A 8 -9.56 -2.37 10.35
C PHE A 8 -10.29 -2.00 9.05
N MET A 9 -10.98 -0.86 9.03
CA MET A 9 -11.66 -0.37 7.83
C MET A 9 -10.65 0.01 6.72
N ALA A 10 -9.52 0.62 7.09
CA ALA A 10 -8.43 0.90 6.18
C ALA A 10 -7.84 -0.38 5.57
N PHE A 11 -7.70 -1.45 6.36
CA PHE A 11 -7.25 -2.76 5.90
C PHE A 11 -8.18 -3.32 4.82
N PHE A 12 -9.49 -3.43 5.08
CA PHE A 12 -10.44 -3.98 4.10
C PHE A 12 -10.52 -3.14 2.83
N LEU A 13 -10.55 -1.81 2.94
CA LEU A 13 -10.60 -0.93 1.77
C LEU A 13 -9.32 -1.05 0.92
N SER A 14 -8.16 -1.09 1.56
CA SER A 14 -6.88 -1.14 0.84
C SER A 14 -6.61 -2.53 0.25
N LEU A 15 -7.03 -3.58 0.95
CA LEU A 15 -7.00 -4.96 0.46
C LEU A 15 -7.92 -5.11 -0.75
N LEU A 16 -9.15 -4.61 -0.67
CA LEU A 16 -10.13 -4.69 -1.75
C LEU A 16 -9.62 -3.96 -3.00
N VAL A 17 -9.13 -2.73 -2.85
CA VAL A 17 -8.61 -1.95 -3.99
C VAL A 17 -7.35 -2.60 -4.56
N GLY A 18 -6.43 -3.07 -3.72
CA GLY A 18 -5.24 -3.80 -4.17
C GLY A 18 -5.59 -5.07 -4.94
N ALA A 19 -6.54 -5.85 -4.44
CA ALA A 19 -7.04 -7.06 -5.09
C ALA A 19 -7.68 -6.74 -6.45
N ILE A 20 -8.48 -5.67 -6.56
CA ILE A 20 -9.08 -5.24 -7.84
C ILE A 20 -7.99 -4.90 -8.86
N VAL A 21 -6.95 -4.16 -8.45
CA VAL A 21 -5.84 -3.80 -9.35
C VAL A 21 -5.05 -5.05 -9.76
N ALA A 22 -4.79 -5.97 -8.84
CA ALA A 22 -4.09 -7.23 -9.13
C ALA A 22 -4.89 -8.10 -10.12
N VAL A 23 -6.22 -8.23 -9.93
CA VAL A 23 -7.09 -8.99 -10.83
C VAL A 23 -7.20 -8.31 -12.20
N GLY A 24 -7.35 -6.98 -12.24
CA GLY A 24 -7.41 -6.23 -13.49
C GLY A 24 -6.12 -6.36 -14.31
N LEU A 25 -4.97 -6.39 -13.64
CA LEU A 25 -3.69 -6.66 -14.28
C LEU A 25 -3.60 -8.11 -14.79
N ALA A 26 -4.02 -9.10 -14.00
CA ALA A 26 -4.02 -10.51 -14.41
C ALA A 26 -4.85 -10.77 -15.69
N ILE A 27 -6.00 -10.09 -15.82
CA ILE A 27 -6.86 -10.17 -17.02
C ILE A 27 -6.16 -9.53 -18.23
N ASN A 28 -5.49 -8.39 -18.03
CA ASN A 28 -4.86 -7.66 -19.13
C ASN A 28 -3.57 -8.33 -19.63
N THR A 29 -2.91 -9.13 -18.80
CA THR A 29 -1.66 -9.82 -19.15
C THR A 29 -1.86 -11.28 -19.55
N ASP A 30 -3.10 -11.79 -19.55
CA ASP A 30 -3.46 -13.19 -19.86
C ASP A 30 -2.66 -14.24 -19.03
N ALA A 31 -2.18 -13.82 -17.85
CA ALA A 31 -1.25 -14.57 -17.02
C ALA A 31 -1.94 -14.93 -15.70
N HIS A 32 -2.53 -16.12 -15.63
CA HIS A 32 -3.33 -16.55 -14.48
C HIS A 32 -2.50 -17.18 -13.35
N GLU A 33 -1.50 -18.00 -13.65
CA GLU A 33 -0.74 -18.73 -12.63
C GLU A 33 0.26 -17.84 -11.90
N GLU A 34 0.96 -16.96 -12.62
CA GLU A 34 1.96 -16.06 -12.07
C GLU A 34 1.34 -14.98 -11.14
N TYR A 35 0.07 -14.64 -11.39
CA TYR A 35 -0.67 -13.67 -10.57
C TYR A 35 -1.16 -14.24 -9.23
N ILE A 36 -1.10 -15.55 -9.01
CA ILE A 36 -1.39 -16.15 -7.69
C ILE A 36 -0.34 -15.67 -6.67
N LEU A 37 0.94 -15.67 -7.05
CA LEU A 37 2.03 -15.18 -6.20
C LEU A 37 1.90 -13.68 -5.93
N VAL A 38 1.51 -12.92 -6.96
CA VAL A 38 1.20 -11.49 -6.84
C VAL A 38 0.07 -11.23 -5.84
N PHE A 39 -0.99 -12.04 -5.89
CA PHE A 39 -2.13 -11.90 -5.00
C PHE A 39 -1.76 -12.19 -3.54
N ILE A 40 -0.99 -13.27 -3.29
CA ILE A 40 -0.48 -13.60 -1.95
C ILE A 40 0.44 -12.49 -1.43
N ALA A 41 1.37 -12.01 -2.28
CA ALA A 41 2.27 -10.92 -1.93
C ALA A 41 1.49 -9.63 -1.59
N CYS A 42 0.48 -9.28 -2.39
CA CYS A 42 -0.37 -8.11 -2.13
C CYS A 42 -1.07 -8.22 -0.76
N GLY A 43 -1.58 -9.40 -0.40
CA GLY A 43 -2.17 -9.65 0.92
C GLY A 43 -1.17 -9.48 2.07
N LEU A 44 0.05 -10.01 1.91
CA LEU A 44 1.14 -9.85 2.88
C LEU A 44 1.53 -8.38 3.06
N VAL A 45 1.74 -7.66 1.95
CA VAL A 45 2.08 -6.23 1.97
C VAL A 45 0.99 -5.44 2.68
N THR A 46 -0.28 -5.68 2.34
CA THR A 46 -1.41 -5.01 2.99
C THR A 46 -1.41 -5.25 4.50
N THR A 47 -1.10 -6.47 4.93
CA THR A 47 -1.03 -6.84 6.35
C THR A 47 0.11 -6.11 7.06
N VAL A 48 1.31 -6.11 6.49
CA VAL A 48 2.49 -5.42 7.06
C VAL A 48 2.26 -3.92 7.15
N VAL A 49 1.78 -3.31 6.06
CA VAL A 49 1.44 -1.87 6.00
C VAL A 49 0.43 -1.54 7.09
N THR A 50 -0.61 -2.34 7.25
CA THR A 50 -1.64 -2.12 8.26
C THR A 50 -1.07 -2.17 9.69
N MET A 51 -0.16 -3.11 9.97
CA MET A 51 0.52 -3.17 11.27
C MET A 51 1.36 -1.91 11.52
N LEU A 52 2.13 -1.44 10.52
CA LEU A 52 2.93 -0.22 10.65
C LEU A 52 2.06 1.02 10.91
N PHE A 53 0.97 1.19 10.17
CA PHE A 53 0.02 2.29 10.36
C PHE A 53 -0.73 2.19 11.69
N PHE A 54 -1.03 0.97 12.17
CA PHE A 54 -1.62 0.77 13.48
C PHE A 54 -0.67 1.20 14.59
N ILE A 55 0.61 0.82 14.52
CA ILE A 55 1.65 1.23 15.47
C ILE A 55 1.85 2.77 15.41
N ALA A 56 1.86 3.36 14.21
CA ALA A 56 2.01 4.80 14.01
C ALA A 56 0.94 5.65 14.73
N GLN A 57 -0.26 5.09 14.94
CA GLN A 57 -1.36 5.77 15.63
C GLN A 57 -1.16 5.89 17.15
N PHE A 58 -0.24 5.13 17.75
CA PHE A 58 0.07 5.20 19.19
C PHE A 58 1.17 6.21 19.53
N PHE A 59 1.78 6.87 18.54
CA PHE A 59 2.81 7.87 18.79
C PHE A 59 2.22 9.20 19.30
N PRO A 60 3.00 10.00 20.06
CA PRO A 60 2.56 11.30 20.59
C PRO A 60 2.08 12.28 19.50
N ASN A 61 2.66 12.19 18.30
CA ASN A 61 2.29 12.97 17.12
C ASN A 61 1.81 12.04 15.99
N PRO A 62 0.55 11.55 16.06
CA PRO A 62 0.08 10.49 15.17
C PRO A 62 0.06 10.93 13.71
N LEU A 63 -0.31 12.18 13.41
CA LEU A 63 -0.29 12.69 12.04
C LEU A 63 1.11 12.68 11.42
N ASN A 64 2.13 13.08 12.19
CA ASN A 64 3.50 13.11 11.69
C ASN A 64 4.03 11.68 11.50
N ALA A 65 3.76 10.78 12.45
CA ALA A 65 4.14 9.37 12.35
C ALA A 65 3.48 8.68 11.16
N ILE A 66 2.17 8.87 10.94
CA ILE A 66 1.42 8.35 9.79
C ILE A 66 1.98 8.89 8.47
N ASN A 67 2.38 10.16 8.44
CA ASN A 67 2.96 10.77 7.25
C ASN A 67 4.33 10.17 6.91
N TRP A 68 5.20 10.05 7.91
CA TRP A 68 6.51 9.41 7.77
C TRP A 68 6.42 7.94 7.37
N VAL A 69 5.52 7.18 8.00
CA VAL A 69 5.30 5.77 7.66
C VAL A 69 4.73 5.63 6.26
N GLY A 70 3.76 6.45 5.87
CA GLY A 70 3.16 6.41 4.53
C GLY A 70 4.17 6.76 3.44
N ILE A 71 4.88 7.89 3.58
CA ILE A 71 5.89 8.31 2.62
C ILE A 71 7.06 7.30 2.59
N GLY A 72 7.55 6.87 3.76
CA GLY A 72 8.65 5.92 3.85
C GLY A 72 8.33 4.58 3.19
N THR A 73 7.13 4.05 3.45
CA THR A 73 6.69 2.78 2.84
C THR A 73 6.46 2.93 1.34
N PHE A 74 5.90 4.06 0.89
CA PHE A 74 5.73 4.35 -0.53
C PHE A 74 7.07 4.44 -1.25
N VAL A 75 8.01 5.23 -0.73
CA VAL A 75 9.36 5.38 -1.30
C VAL A 75 10.09 4.04 -1.33
N LEU A 76 10.00 3.25 -0.26
CA LEU A 76 10.59 1.91 -0.21
C LEU A 76 10.04 1.02 -1.33
N PHE A 77 8.73 0.97 -1.53
CA PHE A 77 8.12 0.17 -2.60
C PHE A 77 8.50 0.66 -4.00
N VAL A 78 8.59 1.97 -4.19
CA VAL A 78 9.09 2.55 -5.45
C VAL A 78 10.54 2.13 -5.69
N LEU A 79 11.41 2.19 -4.68
CA LEU A 79 12.81 1.77 -4.79
C LEU A 79 12.94 0.27 -5.06
N ILE A 80 12.12 -0.57 -4.42
CA ILE A 80 12.06 -2.01 -4.70
C ILE A 80 11.64 -2.23 -6.17
N GLY A 81 10.62 -1.52 -6.65
CA GLY A 81 10.19 -1.60 -8.04
C GLY A 81 11.30 -1.21 -9.02
N PHE A 82 11.98 -0.08 -8.79
CA PHE A 82 13.14 0.31 -9.60
C PHE A 82 14.30 -0.68 -9.51
N GLY A 83 14.55 -1.26 -8.33
CA GLY A 83 15.57 -2.28 -8.12
C GLY A 83 15.27 -3.56 -8.90
N LEU A 84 14.02 -4.03 -8.89
CA LEU A 84 13.58 -5.21 -9.65
C LEU A 84 13.65 -4.95 -11.16
N ILE A 85 13.23 -3.76 -11.61
CA ILE A 85 13.36 -3.36 -13.01
C ILE A 85 14.85 -3.33 -13.39
N GLY A 86 15.69 -2.62 -12.63
CA GLY A 86 17.13 -2.52 -12.86
C GLY A 86 17.84 -3.86 -12.85
N TRP A 87 17.43 -4.78 -11.98
CA TRP A 87 17.90 -6.16 -11.96
C TRP A 87 17.59 -6.88 -13.27
N THR A 88 16.35 -6.78 -13.78
CA THR A 88 15.96 -7.33 -15.09
C THR A 88 16.80 -6.74 -16.24
N PHE A 89 17.14 -5.45 -16.17
CA PHE A 89 18.04 -4.82 -17.14
C PHE A 89 19.48 -5.34 -17.06
N SER A 90 19.95 -5.72 -15.87
CA SER A 90 21.31 -6.23 -15.65
C SER A 90 21.54 -7.67 -16.11
N GLN A 91 20.46 -8.43 -16.37
CA GLN A 91 20.57 -9.81 -16.87
C GLN A 91 21.12 -9.86 -18.31
N PRO A 92 21.99 -10.84 -18.63
CA PRO A 92 22.52 -11.03 -19.98
C PRO A 92 21.40 -11.33 -20.99
N PRO A 93 21.57 -11.00 -22.27
CA PRO A 93 20.51 -11.10 -23.30
C PRO A 93 19.85 -12.49 -23.41
N GLU A 94 20.56 -13.55 -23.04
CA GLU A 94 20.10 -14.95 -23.09
C GLU A 94 19.13 -15.32 -21.95
N GLY A 95 19.14 -14.59 -20.82
CA GLY A 95 18.23 -14.79 -19.67
C GLY A 95 17.16 -13.70 -19.54
N ARG A 96 17.05 -12.83 -20.55
CA ARG A 96 16.26 -11.61 -20.52
C ARG A 96 14.84 -11.88 -21.01
N ASP A 97 14.05 -12.54 -20.19
CA ASP A 97 12.63 -12.79 -20.48
C ASP A 97 11.79 -11.57 -20.09
N TRP A 98 11.63 -10.65 -21.04
CA TRP A 98 10.80 -9.46 -20.90
C TRP A 98 9.31 -9.79 -20.84
N GLY A 99 8.90 -10.87 -21.50
CA GLY A 99 7.49 -11.26 -21.66
C GLY A 99 6.88 -11.73 -20.35
N GLY A 100 7.63 -12.51 -19.55
CA GLY A 100 7.18 -12.98 -18.24
C GLY A 100 7.50 -12.03 -17.07
N ASN A 101 8.70 -11.44 -17.03
CA ASN A 101 9.14 -10.72 -15.82
C ASN A 101 8.48 -9.35 -15.63
N LEU A 102 8.23 -8.60 -16.71
CA LEU A 102 7.63 -7.25 -16.60
C LEU A 102 6.19 -7.28 -16.08
N PRO A 103 5.30 -8.16 -16.57
CA PRO A 103 3.96 -8.35 -15.99
C PRO A 103 3.98 -8.72 -14.51
N ILE A 104 4.89 -9.58 -14.08
CA ILE A 104 5.02 -9.98 -12.67
C ILE A 104 5.47 -8.80 -11.80
N ILE A 105 6.49 -8.05 -12.25
CA ILE A 105 6.99 -6.88 -11.50
C ILE A 105 5.92 -5.80 -11.44
N ALA A 106 5.23 -5.52 -12.55
CA ALA A 106 4.12 -4.59 -12.59
C ALA A 106 2.98 -5.04 -11.67
N GLY A 107 2.63 -6.32 -11.73
CA GLY A 107 1.66 -6.98 -10.85
C GLY A 107 2.02 -6.89 -9.37
N LEU A 108 3.30 -6.96 -9.01
CA LEU A 108 3.72 -6.86 -7.62
C LEU A 108 3.70 -5.42 -7.10
N VAL A 109 4.23 -4.48 -7.91
CA VAL A 109 4.52 -3.11 -7.48
C VAL A 109 3.28 -2.23 -7.58
N LEU A 110 2.51 -2.29 -8.67
CA LEU A 110 1.37 -1.39 -8.89
C LEU A 110 0.26 -1.58 -7.84
N PRO A 111 -0.26 -2.80 -7.60
CA PRO A 111 -1.29 -3.01 -6.58
C PRO A 111 -0.80 -2.60 -5.20
N SER A 112 0.45 -2.94 -4.86
CA SER A 112 1.04 -2.58 -3.58
C SER A 112 1.12 -1.06 -3.37
N LEU A 113 1.56 -0.31 -4.39
CA LEU A 113 1.60 1.15 -4.33
C LEU A 113 0.21 1.76 -4.18
N VAL A 114 -0.78 1.24 -4.92
CA VAL A 114 -2.17 1.71 -4.83
C VAL A 114 -2.74 1.42 -3.43
N THR A 115 -2.53 0.22 -2.90
CA THR A 115 -2.91 -0.16 -1.54
C THR A 115 -2.30 0.79 -0.51
N ILE A 116 -0.99 1.05 -0.60
CA ILE A 116 -0.29 1.97 0.33
C ILE A 116 -0.87 3.38 0.24
N ALA A 117 -1.09 3.89 -0.97
CA ALA A 117 -1.63 5.23 -1.18
C ALA A 117 -3.05 5.38 -0.61
N VAL A 118 -3.92 4.41 -0.89
CA VAL A 118 -5.31 4.38 -0.38
C VAL A 118 -5.31 4.28 1.14
N HIS A 119 -4.50 3.38 1.71
CA HIS A 119 -4.39 3.19 3.16
C HIS A 119 -3.91 4.46 3.84
N TRP A 120 -2.86 5.09 3.30
CA TRP A 120 -2.30 6.33 3.80
C TRP A 120 -3.31 7.48 3.78
N LEU A 121 -3.99 7.70 2.65
CA LEU A 121 -5.00 8.73 2.50
C LEU A 121 -6.17 8.53 3.47
N PHE A 122 -6.67 7.31 3.59
CA PHE A 122 -7.80 6.99 4.45
C PHE A 122 -7.47 7.21 5.93
N VAL A 123 -6.32 6.68 6.40
CA VAL A 123 -5.89 6.82 7.80
C VAL A 123 -5.59 8.28 8.13
N ARG A 124 -4.87 9.00 7.26
CA ARG A 124 -4.59 10.44 7.44
C ARG A 124 -5.88 11.25 7.57
N TRP A 125 -6.82 11.03 6.65
CA TRP A 125 -8.11 11.73 6.65
C TRP A 125 -8.91 11.46 7.91
N ARG A 126 -8.92 10.21 8.41
CA ARG A 126 -9.67 9.86 9.62
C ARG A 126 -9.05 10.48 10.88
N VAL A 127 -7.72 10.50 10.99
CA VAL A 127 -7.02 11.13 12.12
C VAL A 127 -7.20 12.65 12.10
N MET A 128 -7.13 13.30 10.93
CA MET A 128 -7.44 14.73 10.80
C MET A 128 -8.85 15.08 11.27
N ARG A 129 -9.87 14.30 10.87
CA ARG A 129 -11.25 14.49 11.35
C ARG A 129 -11.41 14.23 12.86
N GLY A 130 -10.53 13.44 13.46
CA GLY A 130 -10.52 13.23 14.91
C GLY A 130 -9.99 14.42 15.69
N GLN A 131 -9.05 15.17 15.13
CA GLN A 131 -8.48 16.36 15.78
C GLN A 131 -9.33 17.61 15.57
N ALA A 132 -10.00 17.75 14.42
CA ALA A 132 -10.86 18.90 14.12
C ALA A 132 -12.09 19.02 15.04
N ASP A 133 -12.49 17.94 15.71
CA ASP A 133 -13.63 17.89 16.64
C ASP A 133 -13.27 18.46 18.03
N PHE A 134 -11.99 18.39 18.43
CA PHE A 134 -11.50 18.87 19.73
C PHE A 134 -11.29 20.40 19.81
N GLY A 135 -11.53 21.14 18.73
CA GLY A 135 -11.34 22.61 18.68
C GLY A 135 -12.61 23.42 18.38
N ARG A 136 -13.77 22.77 18.21
CA ARG A 136 -15.04 23.46 17.89
C ARG A 136 -16.01 23.62 19.08
N GLY A 137 -15.61 23.17 20.27
CA GLY A 137 -16.47 23.19 21.47
C GLY A 137 -16.35 24.43 22.35
N GLU A 138 -15.34 25.31 22.18
CA GLU A 138 -15.10 26.43 23.11
C GLU A 138 -15.56 27.80 22.61
N ALA A 139 -16.24 27.88 21.47
CA ALA A 139 -16.69 29.16 20.89
C ALA A 139 -18.19 29.46 21.11
N SER A 140 -18.85 28.81 22.07
CA SER A 140 -20.22 29.15 22.47
C SER A 140 -20.49 28.77 23.93
N ALA A 141 -20.03 29.61 24.86
CA ALA A 141 -20.52 29.68 26.22
C ALA A 141 -20.56 31.16 26.64
#